data_AF-A0A9J7J072-F1
#
_entry.id   AF-A0A9J7J072-F1
#
_cell.length_a   1.000
_cell.length_b   1.000
_cell.length_c   1.000
_cell.angle_alpha   90.00
_cell.angle_beta   90.00
_cell.angle_gamma   90.00
#
_symmetry.space_group_name_H-M   'P 1'
#
loop_
_entity.id
_entity.type
_entity.pdbx_description
1 polymer ?
#
loop_
_entity_poly.entity_id
_entity_poly.type
_entity_poly.pdbx_seq_one_letter_code
_entity_poly.pdbx_strand_id
1 'polypeptide(L)'
;MESNIPKGGAKDIILGESYRVGVRTPPFNPSDPELWFALLEGQFVLSSITADATKFYYVLAQLEPQHSAEIRDLVVNPPNTNKYETLKTELVRRLSASQEKRIKQLLMHEEIGDRKPTAFLRHLQHLAGENVPKEFIRTIWASRLPTHLQTCIAAQQTKMSLEDLAELADRVNDVVPTTMLLTSPTPSQVA
;
A
#
# COMPACT_ATOMS: atom_id res chain seq x y z
N MET A 1 20.18 -81.44 -18.52
CA MET A 1 18.87 -81.00 -19.05
C MET A 1 18.14 -80.43 -17.86
N GLU A 2 18.23 -79.10 -17.64
CA GLU A 2 17.28 -78.11 -18.19
C GLU A 2 15.87 -78.40 -17.65
N SER A 3 15.10 -77.49 -17.05
CA SER A 3 15.09 -76.04 -17.08
C SER A 3 14.12 -75.60 -15.97
N ASN A 4 14.50 -74.63 -15.13
CA ASN A 4 14.09 -73.23 -15.25
C ASN A 4 12.68 -72.96 -14.67
N ILE A 5 12.65 -72.55 -13.41
CA ILE A 5 11.49 -71.95 -12.74
C ILE A 5 11.42 -70.47 -13.18
N PRO A 6 10.38 -70.00 -13.87
CA PRO A 6 10.25 -68.57 -14.10
C PRO A 6 9.75 -67.89 -12.81
N LYS A 7 10.62 -67.07 -12.22
CA LYS A 7 10.24 -66.01 -11.28
C LYS A 7 9.40 -64.98 -12.02
N GLY A 8 8.08 -65.02 -11.85
CA GLY A 8 7.18 -63.94 -12.26
C GLY A 8 7.37 -62.75 -11.34
N GLY A 9 8.08 -61.73 -11.83
CA GLY A 9 8.30 -60.47 -11.13
C GLY A 9 6.99 -59.76 -10.84
N ALA A 10 6.76 -59.44 -9.57
CA ALA A 10 5.87 -58.36 -9.19
C ALA A 10 6.38 -57.10 -9.89
N LYS A 11 5.57 -56.57 -10.82
CA LYS A 11 5.81 -55.24 -11.36
C LYS A 11 5.51 -54.28 -10.22
N ASP A 12 6.56 -53.82 -9.56
CA ASP A 12 6.50 -52.66 -8.70
C ASP A 12 6.00 -51.50 -9.55
N ILE A 13 4.70 -51.23 -9.45
CA ILE A 13 4.12 -49.97 -9.90
C ILE A 13 4.66 -48.96 -8.89
N ILE A 14 5.79 -48.32 -9.24
CA ILE A 14 6.24 -47.11 -8.57
C ILE A 14 5.16 -46.06 -8.86
N LEU A 15 4.15 -45.99 -7.99
CA LEU A 15 3.33 -44.80 -7.82
C LEU A 15 4.32 -43.72 -7.39
N GLY A 16 4.75 -42.90 -8.35
CA GLY A 16 5.52 -41.70 -8.05
C GLY A 16 4.70 -40.86 -7.09
N GLU A 17 5.03 -40.93 -5.80
CA GLU A 17 4.50 -40.04 -4.78
C GLU A 17 4.93 -38.63 -5.16
N SER A 18 4.06 -37.92 -5.87
CA SER A 18 4.17 -36.48 -6.01
C SER A 18 3.90 -35.89 -4.64
N TYR A 19 4.96 -35.64 -3.88
CA TYR A 19 4.89 -34.86 -2.66
C TYR A 19 4.38 -33.47 -3.04
N ARG A 20 3.06 -33.25 -2.92
CA ARG A 20 2.46 -31.94 -3.21
C ARG A 20 2.96 -30.99 -2.12
N VAL A 21 3.91 -30.14 -2.48
CA VAL A 21 4.34 -29.03 -1.63
C VAL A 21 3.09 -28.22 -1.31
N GLY A 22 2.70 -28.17 -0.03
CA GLY A 22 1.57 -27.37 0.42
C GLY A 22 1.79 -25.93 -0.02
N VAL A 23 0.78 -25.35 -0.67
CA VAL A 23 0.87 -23.98 -1.22
C VAL A 23 1.18 -23.02 -0.08
N ARG A 24 2.39 -22.45 -0.06
CA ARG A 24 2.74 -21.37 0.86
C ARG A 24 2.48 -20.06 0.14
N THR A 25 1.23 -19.61 0.20
CA THR A 25 0.83 -18.33 -0.40
C THR A 25 1.53 -17.17 0.31
N PRO A 26 2.24 -16.29 -0.42
CA PRO A 26 2.79 -15.08 0.19
C PRO A 26 1.65 -14.15 0.64
N PRO A 27 1.86 -13.37 1.72
CA PRO A 27 0.90 -12.36 2.14
C PRO A 27 0.68 -11.35 1.00
N PHE A 28 -0.56 -10.86 0.86
CA PHE A 28 -0.89 -9.90 -0.19
C PHE A 28 -0.08 -8.60 -0.04
N ASN A 29 0.52 -8.15 -1.14
CA ASN A 29 1.25 -6.87 -1.18
C ASN A 29 0.50 -5.86 -2.07
N PRO A 30 -0.34 -4.98 -1.49
CA PRO A 30 -1.06 -3.95 -2.24
C PRO A 30 -0.16 -2.85 -2.82
N SER A 31 1.08 -2.70 -2.31
CA SER A 31 2.03 -1.70 -2.80
C SER A 31 2.71 -2.12 -4.11
N ASP A 32 2.85 -3.43 -4.33
CA ASP A 32 3.38 -4.01 -5.56
C ASP A 32 2.61 -5.31 -5.90
N PRO A 33 1.38 -5.16 -6.44
CA PRO A 33 0.54 -6.31 -6.76
C PRO A 33 1.13 -7.15 -7.89
N GLU A 34 1.90 -6.56 -8.82
CA GLU A 34 2.55 -7.28 -9.92
C GLU A 34 3.59 -8.27 -9.41
N LEU A 35 4.48 -7.82 -8.52
CA LEU A 35 5.46 -8.69 -7.86
C LEU A 35 4.77 -9.78 -7.05
N TRP A 36 3.71 -9.45 -6.30
CA TRP A 36 2.97 -10.44 -5.52
C TRP A 36 2.38 -11.55 -6.40
N PHE A 37 1.75 -11.18 -7.52
CA PHE A 37 1.24 -12.16 -8.47
C PHE A 37 2.35 -13.03 -9.05
N ALA A 38 3.51 -12.48 -9.38
CA ALA A 38 4.65 -13.25 -9.88
C ALA A 38 5.13 -14.30 -8.86
N LEU A 39 5.20 -13.92 -7.57
CA LEU A 39 5.56 -14.83 -6.48
C LEU A 39 4.50 -15.93 -6.27
N LEU A 40 3.22 -15.55 -6.31
CA LEU A 40 2.10 -16.48 -6.17
C LEU A 40 2.04 -17.48 -7.34
N GLU A 41 2.30 -17.02 -8.57
CA GLU A 41 2.36 -17.87 -9.76
C GLU A 41 3.48 -18.90 -9.66
N GLY A 42 4.63 -18.53 -9.11
CA GLY A 42 5.69 -19.48 -8.76
C GLY A 42 5.21 -20.59 -7.83
N GLN A 43 4.39 -20.26 -6.82
CA GLN A 43 3.80 -21.27 -5.93
C GLN A 43 2.80 -22.17 -6.64
N PHE A 44 1.99 -21.62 -7.55
CA PHE A 44 1.07 -22.44 -8.35
C PHE A 44 1.83 -23.46 -9.22
N VAL A 45 2.96 -23.05 -9.81
CA VAL A 45 3.82 -23.97 -10.59
C VAL A 45 4.37 -25.08 -9.69
N LEU A 46 4.94 -24.74 -8.53
CA LEU A 46 5.52 -25.71 -7.60
C LEU A 46 4.49 -26.71 -7.05
N SER A 47 3.25 -26.26 -6.83
CA SER A 47 2.16 -27.11 -6.32
C SER A 47 1.32 -27.77 -7.43
N SER A 48 1.72 -27.64 -8.71
CA SER A 48 0.99 -28.17 -9.87
C SER A 48 -0.47 -27.70 -9.95
N ILE A 49 -0.73 -26.43 -9.59
CA ILE A 49 -2.04 -25.79 -9.69
C ILE A 49 -2.19 -25.17 -11.07
N THR A 50 -2.96 -25.83 -11.93
CA THR A 50 -3.21 -25.39 -13.30
C THR A 50 -4.62 -24.87 -13.51
N ALA A 51 -5.59 -25.31 -12.70
CA ALA A 51 -6.99 -24.95 -12.83
C ALA A 51 -7.23 -23.45 -12.54
N ASP A 52 -7.81 -22.75 -13.52
CA ASP A 52 -8.13 -21.32 -13.47
C ASP A 52 -9.00 -20.96 -12.25
N ALA A 53 -10.07 -21.73 -12.01
CA ALA A 53 -10.94 -21.53 -10.86
C ALA A 53 -10.19 -21.68 -9.53
N THR A 54 -9.28 -22.65 -9.42
CA THR A 54 -8.48 -22.84 -8.21
C THR A 54 -7.58 -21.64 -7.96
N LYS A 55 -6.86 -21.15 -8.98
CA LYS A 55 -6.03 -19.95 -8.87
C LYS A 55 -6.84 -18.72 -8.46
N PHE A 56 -8.02 -18.53 -9.07
CA PHE A 56 -8.94 -17.45 -8.75
C PHE A 56 -9.33 -17.45 -7.26
N TYR A 57 -9.76 -18.58 -6.70
CA TYR A 57 -10.15 -18.65 -5.29
C TYR A 57 -8.96 -18.55 -4.34
N TYR A 58 -7.76 -18.99 -4.74
CA TYR A 58 -6.54 -18.75 -3.95
C TYR A 58 -6.24 -17.26 -3.80
N VAL A 59 -6.38 -16.47 -4.87
CA VAL A 59 -6.20 -15.02 -4.80
C VAL A 59 -7.24 -14.42 -3.85
N LEU A 60 -8.52 -14.73 -4.01
CA LEU A 60 -9.58 -14.19 -3.15
C LEU A 60 -9.37 -14.50 -1.67
N ALA A 61 -8.85 -15.67 -1.35
CA ALA A 61 -8.56 -16.07 0.03
C ALA A 61 -7.43 -15.25 0.69
N GLN A 62 -6.58 -14.59 -0.10
CA GLN A 62 -5.48 -13.74 0.39
C GLN A 62 -5.84 -12.26 0.48
N LEU A 63 -6.99 -11.84 -0.09
CA LEU A 63 -7.37 -10.43 -0.11
C LEU A 63 -8.08 -10.05 1.18
N GLU A 64 -7.63 -8.94 1.77
CA GLU A 64 -8.35 -8.27 2.85
C GLU A 64 -9.62 -7.58 2.32
N PRO A 65 -10.64 -7.35 3.19
CA PRO A 65 -11.91 -6.76 2.77
C PRO A 65 -11.79 -5.45 1.98
N GLN A 66 -10.82 -4.62 2.34
CA GLN A 66 -10.53 -3.36 1.65
C GLN A 66 -10.10 -3.54 0.19
N HIS A 67 -9.33 -4.59 -0.11
CA HIS A 67 -8.87 -4.89 -1.48
C HIS A 67 -9.92 -5.68 -2.25
N SER A 68 -10.68 -6.55 -1.59
CA SER A 68 -11.83 -7.23 -2.21
C SER A 68 -12.91 -6.23 -2.64
N ALA A 69 -13.07 -5.11 -1.93
CA ALA A 69 -14.01 -4.06 -2.29
C ALA A 69 -13.67 -3.40 -3.65
N GLU A 70 -12.38 -3.24 -3.96
CA GLU A 70 -11.91 -2.66 -5.23
C GLU A 70 -12.31 -3.54 -6.45
N ILE A 71 -12.48 -4.84 -6.25
CA ILE A 71 -12.87 -5.82 -7.28
C ILE A 71 -14.22 -6.49 -7.01
N ARG A 72 -15.11 -5.81 -6.27
CA ARG A 72 -16.39 -6.39 -5.79
C ARG A 72 -17.22 -7.03 -6.91
N ASP A 73 -17.28 -6.41 -8.07
CA ASP A 73 -17.99 -6.92 -9.25
C ASP A 73 -17.46 -8.29 -9.70
N LEU A 74 -16.14 -8.51 -9.66
CA LEU A 74 -15.53 -9.80 -10.00
C LEU A 74 -15.76 -10.86 -8.91
N VAL A 75 -15.90 -10.45 -7.65
CA VAL A 75 -16.21 -11.35 -6.54
C VAL A 75 -17.67 -11.79 -6.58
N VAL A 76 -18.59 -10.86 -6.80
CA VAL A 76 -20.04 -11.12 -6.81
C VAL A 76 -20.49 -11.78 -8.11
N ASN A 77 -19.92 -11.38 -9.25
CA ASN A 77 -20.23 -11.90 -10.58
C ASN A 77 -18.94 -12.37 -11.27
N PRO A 78 -18.39 -13.52 -10.86
CA PRO A 78 -17.14 -14.01 -11.41
C PRO A 78 -17.27 -14.35 -12.91
N PRO A 79 -16.27 -14.03 -13.74
CA PRO A 79 -16.27 -14.37 -15.17
C PRO A 79 -16.44 -15.88 -15.40
N ASN A 80 -17.02 -16.27 -16.55
CA ASN A 80 -17.18 -17.69 -16.88
C ASN A 80 -15.87 -18.35 -17.36
N THR A 81 -14.97 -17.57 -17.97
CA THR A 81 -13.69 -18.01 -18.53
C THR A 81 -12.59 -17.02 -18.16
N ASN A 82 -11.33 -17.48 -18.10
CA ASN A 82 -10.17 -16.65 -17.74
C ASN A 82 -10.37 -15.86 -16.43
N LYS A 83 -10.91 -16.53 -15.40
CA LYS A 83 -11.22 -15.89 -14.11
C LYS A 83 -9.97 -15.30 -13.49
N TYR A 84 -8.88 -16.06 -13.47
CA TYR A 84 -7.63 -15.65 -12.86
C TYR A 84 -7.00 -14.46 -13.59
N GLU A 85 -6.91 -14.52 -14.92
CA GLU A 85 -6.25 -13.47 -15.71
C GLU A 85 -7.05 -12.16 -15.67
N THR A 86 -8.39 -12.26 -15.71
CA THR A 86 -9.27 -11.09 -15.57
C THR A 86 -9.13 -10.48 -14.17
N LEU A 87 -9.10 -11.32 -13.13
CA LEU A 87 -8.89 -10.89 -11.75
C LEU A 87 -7.55 -10.20 -11.56
N LYS A 88 -6.46 -10.80 -12.05
CA LYS A 88 -5.11 -10.25 -11.98
C LYS A 88 -5.04 -8.88 -12.64
N THR A 89 -5.50 -8.80 -13.88
CA THR A 89 -5.49 -7.56 -14.68
C THR A 89 -6.27 -6.45 -13.99
N GLU A 90 -7.51 -6.74 -13.59
CA GLU A 90 -8.38 -5.73 -12.96
C GLU A 90 -7.91 -5.33 -11.56
N LEU A 91 -7.41 -6.28 -10.76
CA LEU A 91 -6.90 -5.98 -9.42
C LEU A 91 -5.68 -5.06 -9.50
N VAL A 92 -4.69 -5.38 -10.36
CA VAL A 92 -3.53 -4.52 -10.60
C VAL A 92 -3.98 -3.15 -11.10
N ARG A 93 -4.82 -3.11 -12.14
CA ARG A 93 -5.30 -1.84 -12.73
C ARG A 93 -5.99 -0.95 -11.71
N ARG A 94 -6.90 -1.51 -10.90
CA ARG A 94 -7.70 -0.74 -9.94
C ARG A 94 -6.88 -0.30 -8.74
N LEU A 95 -5.99 -1.15 -8.22
CA LEU A 95 -5.08 -0.75 -7.13
C LEU A 95 -4.11 0.35 -7.58
N SER A 96 -3.53 0.23 -8.78
CA SER A 96 -2.66 1.27 -9.33
C SER A 96 -3.40 2.59 -9.55
N ALA A 97 -4.61 2.56 -10.11
CA ALA A 97 -5.43 3.78 -10.27
C ALA A 97 -5.83 4.40 -8.92
N SER A 98 -6.18 3.57 -7.93
CA SER A 98 -6.52 3.98 -6.57
C SER A 98 -5.30 4.63 -5.88
N GLN A 99 -4.10 4.07 -6.04
CA GLN A 99 -2.85 4.63 -5.54
C GLN A 99 -2.50 5.96 -6.24
N GLU A 100 -2.58 6.02 -7.57
CA GLU A 100 -2.30 7.23 -8.34
C GLU A 100 -3.23 8.38 -7.91
N LYS A 101 -4.52 8.09 -7.72
CA LYS A 101 -5.50 9.08 -7.22
C LYS A 101 -5.11 9.62 -5.85
N ARG A 102 -4.70 8.75 -4.91
CA ARG A 102 -4.22 9.16 -3.58
C ARG A 102 -2.98 10.05 -3.70
N ILE A 103 -2.00 9.66 -4.51
CA ILE A 103 -0.76 10.45 -4.73
C ILE A 103 -1.08 11.81 -5.34
N LYS A 104 -1.93 11.87 -6.37
CA LYS A 104 -2.38 13.12 -6.98
C LYS A 104 -3.09 14.02 -5.97
N GLN A 105 -3.93 13.44 -5.12
CA GLN A 105 -4.62 14.19 -4.07
C GLN A 105 -3.65 14.79 -3.05
N LEU A 106 -2.68 14.00 -2.57
CA LEU A 106 -1.61 14.47 -1.68
C LEU A 106 -0.77 15.59 -2.30
N LEU A 107 -0.51 15.54 -3.61
CA LEU A 107 0.31 16.53 -4.30
C LEU A 107 -0.42 17.83 -4.63
N MET A 108 -1.67 17.74 -5.11
CA MET A 108 -2.36 18.86 -5.74
C MET A 108 -3.45 19.51 -4.88
N HIS A 109 -4.03 18.78 -3.93
CA HIS A 109 -5.24 19.22 -3.24
C HIS A 109 -5.08 19.44 -1.74
N GLU A 110 -3.93 19.08 -1.17
CA GLU A 110 -3.69 19.19 0.28
C GLU A 110 -2.88 20.44 0.62
N GLU A 111 -3.52 21.35 1.36
CA GLU A 111 -2.93 22.54 1.94
C GLU A 111 -3.16 22.51 3.46
N ILE A 112 -2.20 23.01 4.24
CA ILE A 112 -2.34 23.06 5.70
C ILE A 112 -3.47 24.01 6.14
N GLY A 113 -3.67 25.12 5.42
CA GLY A 113 -4.61 26.18 5.79
C GLY A 113 -4.37 26.68 7.22
N ASP A 114 -5.45 26.83 7.99
CA ASP A 114 -5.42 27.23 9.41
C ASP A 114 -5.29 26.04 10.38
N ARG A 115 -5.01 24.83 9.88
CA ARG A 115 -4.94 23.61 10.71
C ARG A 115 -3.59 23.53 11.41
N LYS A 116 -3.59 22.93 12.61
CA LYS A 116 -2.35 22.60 13.31
C LYS A 116 -1.51 21.61 12.49
N PRO A 117 -0.17 21.78 12.43
CA PRO A 117 0.74 20.84 11.78
C PRO A 117 0.52 19.36 12.12
N THR A 118 0.22 19.01 13.39
CA THR A 118 -0.12 17.62 13.78
C THR A 118 -1.41 17.12 13.17
N ALA A 119 -2.46 17.94 13.15
CA ALA A 119 -3.75 17.59 12.56
C ALA A 119 -3.61 17.39 11.05
N PHE A 120 -2.81 18.23 10.39
CA PHE A 120 -2.50 18.10 8.97
C PHE A 120 -1.70 16.81 8.68
N LEU A 121 -0.70 16.48 9.51
CA LEU A 121 0.04 15.23 9.36
C LEU A 121 -0.88 14.00 9.44
N ARG A 122 -1.76 13.95 10.45
CA ARG A 122 -2.71 12.83 10.62
C ARG A 122 -3.66 12.71 9.44
N HIS A 123 -4.12 13.83 8.90
CA HIS A 123 -4.94 13.85 7.70
C HIS A 123 -4.19 13.30 6.48
N LEU A 124 -2.94 13.71 6.25
CA LEU A 124 -2.10 13.17 5.18
C LEU A 124 -1.84 11.68 5.36
N GLN A 125 -1.54 11.21 6.57
CA GLN A 125 -1.35 9.79 6.88
C GLN A 125 -2.60 8.97 6.58
N HIS A 126 -3.78 9.48 6.98
CA HIS A 126 -5.05 8.81 6.71
C HIS A 126 -5.36 8.74 5.22
N LEU A 127 -5.11 9.83 4.48
CA LEU A 127 -5.36 9.89 3.04
C LEU A 127 -4.40 9.00 2.23
N ALA A 128 -3.13 8.99 2.64
CA ALA A 128 -2.08 8.21 2.01
C ALA A 128 -2.30 6.69 2.18
N GLY A 129 -2.82 6.29 3.35
CA GLY A 129 -3.00 4.87 3.70
C GLY A 129 -1.67 4.13 3.82
N GLU A 130 -1.72 2.80 3.84
CA GLU A 130 -0.53 1.96 4.05
C GLU A 130 0.37 1.84 2.81
N ASN A 131 -0.15 2.20 1.63
CA ASN A 131 0.52 2.00 0.35
C ASN A 131 1.49 3.14 -0.05
N VAL A 132 1.58 4.20 0.75
CA VAL A 132 2.41 5.37 0.45
C VAL A 132 3.56 5.44 1.47
N PRO A 133 4.81 5.58 1.01
CA PRO A 133 5.97 5.65 1.92
C PRO A 133 5.86 6.82 2.91
N LYS A 134 6.19 6.56 4.18
CA LYS A 134 6.20 7.59 5.23
C LYS A 134 7.13 8.76 4.91
N GLU A 135 8.27 8.51 4.26
CA GLU A 135 9.20 9.55 3.82
C GLU A 135 8.60 10.47 2.76
N PHE A 136 7.72 9.93 1.89
CA PHE A 136 6.99 10.74 0.93
C PHE A 136 6.00 11.67 1.65
N ILE A 137 5.23 11.12 2.62
CA ILE A 137 4.30 11.90 3.45
C ILE A 137 5.05 13.00 4.21
N ARG A 138 6.21 12.68 4.80
CA ARG A 138 7.09 13.64 5.48
C ARG A 138 7.51 14.79 4.56
N THR A 139 7.89 14.47 3.33
CA THR A 139 8.32 15.47 2.34
C THR A 139 7.18 16.40 1.96
N ILE A 140 6.00 15.84 1.67
CA ILE A 140 4.80 16.62 1.36
C ILE A 140 4.43 17.51 2.55
N TRP A 141 4.33 16.92 3.73
CA TRP A 141 3.99 17.63 4.95
C TRP A 141 4.94 18.80 5.19
N ALA A 142 6.25 18.58 5.19
CA ALA A 142 7.26 19.63 5.39
C ALA A 142 7.18 20.72 4.30
N SER A 143 7.00 20.35 3.03
CA SER A 143 6.92 21.31 1.92
C SER A 143 5.71 22.25 1.98
N ARG A 144 4.65 21.84 2.68
CA ARG A 144 3.37 22.57 2.77
C ARG A 144 3.24 23.41 4.04
N LEU A 145 4.21 23.34 4.96
CA LEU A 145 4.21 24.18 6.15
C LEU A 145 4.63 25.62 5.84
N PRO A 146 4.23 26.59 6.67
CA PRO A 146 4.77 27.95 6.62
C PRO A 146 6.30 27.98 6.71
N THR A 147 6.94 28.92 6.02
CA THR A 147 8.42 29.04 5.91
C THR A 147 9.15 29.04 7.26
N HIS A 148 8.55 29.65 8.30
CA HIS A 148 9.13 29.68 9.63
C HIS A 148 9.17 28.29 10.28
N LEU A 149 8.13 27.47 10.10
CA LEU A 149 8.12 26.08 10.57
C LEU A 149 9.07 25.21 9.77
N GLN A 150 9.15 25.39 8.43
CA GLN A 150 10.06 24.62 7.58
C GLN A 150 11.52 24.74 8.04
N THR A 151 11.95 25.93 8.43
CA THR A 151 13.32 26.19 8.89
C THR A 151 13.62 25.48 10.22
N CYS A 152 12.68 25.54 11.17
CA CYS A 152 12.81 24.83 12.45
C CYS A 152 12.84 23.31 12.25
N ILE A 153 12.01 22.81 11.34
CA ILE A 153 11.87 21.39 11.02
C ILE A 153 13.11 20.86 10.32
N ALA A 154 13.61 21.57 9.31
CA ALA A 154 14.81 21.17 8.57
C ALA A 154 16.03 20.97 9.48
N ALA A 155 16.15 21.77 10.55
CA ALA A 155 17.21 21.63 11.54
C ALA A 155 17.08 20.39 12.45
N GLN A 156 15.87 19.85 12.62
CA GLN A 156 15.59 18.72 13.52
C GLN A 156 15.15 17.44 12.78
N GLN A 157 15.00 17.49 11.45
CA GLN A 157 14.44 16.40 10.64
C GLN A 157 15.26 15.11 10.66
N THR A 158 16.57 15.20 10.90
CA THR A 158 17.47 14.04 10.99
C THR A 158 17.51 13.40 12.39
N LYS A 159 16.93 14.05 13.40
CA LYS A 159 17.10 13.67 14.82
C LYS A 159 15.82 13.14 15.48
N MET A 160 14.65 13.35 14.87
CA MET A 160 13.35 13.10 15.49
C MET A 160 12.42 12.27 14.60
N SER A 161 11.44 11.61 15.21
CA SER A 161 10.34 10.96 14.48
C SER A 161 9.45 12.01 13.80
N LEU A 162 8.65 11.60 12.82
CA LEU A 162 7.74 12.52 12.12
C LEU A 162 6.68 13.08 13.07
N GLU A 163 6.23 12.25 14.02
CA GLU A 163 5.25 12.58 15.04
C GLU A 163 5.79 13.61 16.04
N ASP A 164 6.98 13.39 16.60
CA ASP A 164 7.62 14.34 17.54
C ASP A 164 7.87 15.70 16.87
N LEU A 165 8.22 15.64 15.59
CA LEU A 165 8.53 16.82 14.80
C LEU A 165 7.26 17.62 14.45
N ALA A 166 6.12 16.95 14.29
CA ALA A 166 4.83 17.61 14.19
C ALA A 166 4.40 18.26 15.51
N GLU A 167 4.64 17.62 16.65
CA GLU A 167 4.38 18.23 17.97
C GLU A 167 5.28 19.45 18.23
N LEU A 168 6.53 19.41 17.79
CA LEU A 168 7.40 20.58 17.81
C LEU A 168 6.84 21.70 16.92
N ALA A 169 6.39 21.37 15.72
CA ALA A 169 5.81 22.34 14.79
C ALA A 169 4.56 23.02 15.39
N ASP A 170 3.70 22.25 16.07
CA ASP A 170 2.55 22.78 16.81
C ASP A 170 2.99 23.76 17.91
N ARG A 171 4.02 23.41 18.71
CA ARG A 171 4.54 24.31 19.75
C ARG A 171 5.09 25.61 19.16
N VAL A 172 5.84 25.53 18.07
CA VAL A 172 6.38 26.73 17.40
C VAL A 172 5.23 27.57 16.83
N ASN A 173 4.21 26.93 16.25
CA ASN A 173 3.03 27.61 15.73
C ASN A 173 2.20 28.29 16.84
N ASP A 174 2.05 27.65 18.01
CA ASP A 174 1.34 28.20 19.18
C ASP A 174 2.15 29.31 19.89
N VAL A 175 3.49 29.30 19.78
CA VAL A 175 4.37 30.37 20.30
C VAL A 175 4.38 31.61 19.38
N VAL A 176 3.83 31.51 18.17
CA VAL A 176 3.64 32.64 17.24
C VAL A 176 2.15 33.04 17.19
N PRO A 177 1.58 33.68 18.22
CA PRO A 177 0.42 34.54 18.03
C PRO A 177 0.88 35.97 17.69
N THR A 178 0.50 36.45 16.51
CA THR A 178 0.08 37.85 16.28
C THR A 178 0.97 38.95 16.89
N THR A 179 2.11 39.31 16.28
CA THR A 179 2.78 40.61 16.58
C THR A 179 3.34 41.31 15.34
N MET A 180 2.77 41.09 14.16
CA MET A 180 3.10 41.87 12.96
C MET A 180 1.86 42.35 12.18
N LEU A 181 0.84 42.84 12.89
CA LEU A 181 -0.01 43.90 12.34
C LEU A 181 0.33 45.17 13.11
N LEU A 182 1.34 45.86 12.57
CA LEU A 182 1.80 47.18 12.99
C LEU A 182 0.63 48.16 13.02
N THR A 183 0.40 48.68 14.22
CA THR A 183 -0.02 50.06 14.50
C THR A 183 0.07 51.00 13.29
N SER A 184 -1.08 51.45 12.79
CA SER A 184 -1.14 52.76 12.13
C SER A 184 -1.20 53.84 13.21
N PRO A 185 -0.20 54.71 13.35
CA PRO A 185 -0.40 55.96 14.08
C PRO A 185 -1.25 56.86 13.18
N THR A 186 -2.51 57.06 13.55
CA THR A 186 -3.31 58.18 13.06
C THR A 186 -2.58 59.48 13.44
N PRO A 187 -2.15 60.32 12.49
CA PRO A 187 -1.61 61.63 12.83
C PRO A 187 -2.78 62.53 13.25
N SER A 188 -2.71 63.03 14.49
CA SER A 188 -3.44 64.23 14.93
C SER A 188 -3.25 65.35 13.91
N GLN A 189 -4.35 65.85 13.33
CA GLN A 189 -4.40 67.21 12.82
C GLN A 189 -5.23 68.07 13.76
N VAL A 190 -4.51 68.96 14.42
CA VAL A 190 -5.01 70.22 14.98
C VAL A 190 -5.06 71.24 13.84
N ALA A 191 -6.23 71.83 13.61
CA ALA A 191 -6.43 73.20 13.12
C ALA A 191 -7.90 73.57 13.35
#